data_AF-A0AAW6YNG5-F1
#
_entry.id   AF-A0AAW6YNG5-F1
#
_cell.length_a   1.000
_cell.length_b   1.000
_cell.length_c   1.000
_cell.angle_alpha   90.00
_cell.angle_beta   90.00
_cell.angle_gamma   90.00
#
_symmetry.space_group_name_H-M   'P 1'
#
loop_
_entity.id
_entity.type
_entity.pdbx_description
1 polymer ?
#
loop_
_entity_poly.entity_id
_entity_poly.type
_entity_poly.pdbx_seq_one_letter_code
_entity_poly.pdbx_strand_id
1 'polypeptide(L)'
;DTQFQNAKVLKKIASNVAGPLMNIILGFIVFIGLSISGPGAPTTIINKTIDNSPAQRIGLKNGDQVKEIEHQKVSQLEDISKIIAEYKGKKVEVVVLRNNSYRKFKIKPMKVVDNGQTLYQLGFICKLDNNLFSKLV
;
A
#
# COMPACT_ATOMS: atom_id res chain seq x y z
N ASP A 1 -36.12 19.10 46.04
CA ASP A 1 -36.39 18.32 44.80
C ASP A 1 -37.34 18.99 43.81
N THR A 2 -36.93 20.05 43.09
CA THR A 2 -37.72 20.59 41.97
C THR A 2 -36.93 20.97 40.72
N GLN A 3 -35.60 20.77 40.68
CA GLN A 3 -34.81 21.07 39.48
C GLN A 3 -34.73 19.91 38.46
N PHE A 4 -35.32 18.75 38.74
CA PHE A 4 -35.24 17.56 37.87
C PHE A 4 -36.38 17.41 36.84
N GLN A 5 -37.39 18.28 36.89
CA GLN A 5 -38.58 18.17 36.04
C GLN A 5 -38.52 18.99 34.74
N ASN A 6 -37.53 19.86 34.54
CA ASN A 6 -37.47 20.71 33.34
C ASN A 6 -36.15 20.62 32.53
N ALA A 7 -35.27 19.68 32.87
CA ALA A 7 -34.20 19.32 31.95
C ALA A 7 -34.84 18.49 30.82
N LYS A 8 -35.10 19.14 29.67
CA LYS A 8 -35.59 18.54 28.41
C LYS A 8 -34.99 17.14 28.28
N VAL A 9 -35.84 16.13 28.04
CA VAL A 9 -35.52 14.69 27.91
C VAL A 9 -34.17 14.41 27.23
N LEU A 10 -33.82 15.22 26.22
CA LEU A 10 -32.53 15.25 25.52
C LEU A 10 -31.29 15.33 26.43
N LYS A 11 -31.30 16.11 27.53
CA LYS A 11 -30.15 16.26 28.45
C LYS A 11 -29.89 14.99 29.28
N LYS A 12 -30.94 14.22 29.58
CA LYS A 12 -30.85 12.93 30.28
C LYS A 12 -30.36 11.82 29.34
N ILE A 13 -30.84 11.81 28.09
CA ILE A 13 -30.34 10.92 27.03
C ILE A 13 -28.85 11.19 26.76
N ALA A 14 -28.46 12.47 26.66
CA ALA A 14 -27.06 12.85 26.46
C ALA A 14 -26.12 12.32 27.55
N SER A 15 -26.53 12.35 28.83
CA SER A 15 -25.73 11.84 29.94
C SER A 15 -25.56 10.31 29.91
N ASN A 16 -26.60 9.57 29.52
CA ASN A 16 -26.55 8.11 29.47
C ASN A 16 -25.82 7.59 28.21
N VAL A 17 -25.82 8.37 27.13
CA VAL A 17 -25.11 8.05 25.88
C VAL A 17 -23.65 8.52 25.90
N ALA A 18 -23.30 9.54 26.70
CA ALA A 18 -21.94 10.08 26.77
C ALA A 18 -20.89 9.02 27.15
N GLY A 19 -21.22 8.10 28.07
CA GLY A 19 -20.31 7.00 28.46
C GLY A 19 -19.97 6.06 27.28
N PRO A 20 -20.96 5.36 26.70
CA PRO A 20 -20.74 4.52 25.52
C PRO A 20 -20.13 5.28 24.32
N LEU A 21 -20.56 6.52 24.08
CA LEU A 21 -20.05 7.36 23.01
C LEU A 21 -18.57 7.70 23.19
N MET A 22 -18.12 7.98 24.42
CA MET A 22 -16.71 8.27 24.70
C MET A 22 -15.81 7.07 24.39
N ASN A 23 -16.29 5.84 24.61
CA ASN A 23 -15.52 4.65 24.24
C ASN A 23 -15.38 4.48 22.72
N ILE A 24 -16.43 4.81 21.96
CA ILE A 24 -16.37 4.82 20.48
C ILE A 24 -15.40 5.91 19.99
N ILE A 25 -15.46 7.11 20.57
CA ILE A 25 -14.54 8.21 20.25
C ILE A 25 -13.10 7.81 20.58
N LEU A 26 -12.87 7.23 21.76
CA LEU A 26 -11.55 6.77 22.16
C LEU A 26 -11.03 5.68 21.21
N GLY A 27 -11.86 4.72 20.84
CA GLY A 27 -11.51 3.70 19.86
C GLY A 27 -11.13 4.29 18.50
N PHE A 28 -11.86 5.32 18.04
CA PHE A 28 -11.55 6.02 16.80
C PHE A 28 -10.22 6.78 16.87
N ILE A 29 -9.94 7.45 18.00
CA ILE A 29 -8.66 8.14 18.23
C ILE A 29 -7.49 7.15 18.27
N VAL A 30 -7.66 6.02 18.98
CA VAL A 30 -6.64 4.96 19.02
C VAL A 30 -6.42 4.35 17.64
N PHE A 31 -7.49 4.09 16.89
CA PHE A 31 -7.40 3.60 15.52
C PHE A 31 -6.61 4.56 14.62
N ILE A 32 -6.92 5.86 14.64
CA ILE A 32 -6.14 6.88 13.92
C ILE A 32 -4.68 6.87 14.38
N GLY A 33 -4.42 6.88 15.68
CA GLY A 33 -3.06 6.86 16.24
C GLY A 33 -2.24 5.65 15.80
N LEU A 34 -2.87 4.47 15.71
CA LEU A 34 -2.22 3.25 15.21
C LEU A 34 -2.02 3.28 13.70
N SER A 35 -3.01 3.74 12.93
CA SER A 35 -2.90 3.86 11.47
C SER A 35 -1.76 4.80 11.07
N ILE A 36 -1.59 5.95 11.74
CA ILE A 36 -0.54 6.92 11.39
C ILE A 36 0.87 6.48 11.81
N SER A 37 0.99 5.60 12.81
CA SER A 37 2.27 5.14 13.36
C SER A 37 2.88 3.95 12.61
N GLY A 38 2.07 3.25 11.80
CA GLY A 38 2.56 2.17 10.92
C GLY A 38 3.42 2.67 9.74
N PRO A 39 4.14 1.76 9.04
CA PRO A 39 4.85 2.09 7.79
C PRO A 39 3.88 2.65 6.75
N GLY A 40 4.37 3.56 5.90
CA GLY A 40 3.58 4.11 4.80
C GLY A 40 3.06 3.07 3.81
N ALA A 41 2.03 3.43 3.04
CA ALA A 41 1.50 2.52 2.01
C ALA A 41 2.59 2.22 0.96
N PRO A 42 2.75 0.95 0.56
CA PRO A 42 3.71 0.59 -0.48
C PRO A 42 3.26 1.18 -1.82
N THR A 43 4.14 1.94 -2.47
CA THR A 43 3.86 2.51 -3.79
C THR A 43 4.35 1.60 -4.91
N THR A 44 3.90 1.86 -6.13
CA THR A 44 4.45 1.24 -7.35
C THR A 44 5.62 2.02 -7.94
N ILE A 45 6.16 3.00 -7.20
CA ILE A 45 7.27 3.85 -7.66
C ILE A 45 8.59 3.20 -7.26
N ILE A 46 9.45 2.96 -8.24
CA ILE A 46 10.78 2.39 -8.05
C ILE A 46 11.67 3.39 -7.32
N ASN A 47 12.21 2.97 -6.17
CA ASN A 47 13.24 3.70 -5.45
C ASN A 47 14.64 3.33 -5.96
N LYS A 48 14.94 2.03 -6.03
CA LYS A 48 16.27 1.54 -6.44
C LYS A 48 16.13 0.18 -7.11
N THR A 49 16.96 -0.09 -8.11
CA THR A 49 17.15 -1.43 -8.66
C THR A 49 18.29 -2.13 -7.94
N ILE A 50 18.15 -3.43 -7.67
CA ILE A 50 19.20 -4.25 -7.07
C ILE A 50 20.27 -4.53 -8.12
N ASP A 51 21.54 -4.55 -7.71
CA ASP A 51 22.64 -4.83 -8.64
C ASP A 51 22.55 -6.25 -9.21
N ASN A 52 22.91 -6.40 -10.48
CA ASN A 52 22.80 -7.62 -11.28
C ASN A 52 21.36 -8.16 -11.46
N SER A 53 20.34 -7.40 -11.07
CA SER A 53 18.93 -7.81 -11.22
C SER A 53 18.43 -7.72 -12.66
N PRO A 54 17.38 -8.47 -13.03
CA PRO A 54 16.67 -8.28 -14.29
C PRO A 54 16.19 -6.83 -14.46
N ALA A 55 15.70 -6.19 -13.39
CA ALA A 55 15.22 -4.80 -13.41
C ALA A 55 16.31 -3.81 -13.81
N GLN A 56 17.53 -3.97 -13.27
CA GLN A 56 18.66 -3.13 -13.66
C GLN A 56 19.07 -3.37 -15.11
N ARG A 57 19.14 -4.63 -15.55
CA ARG A 57 19.58 -4.99 -16.92
C ARG A 57 18.67 -4.42 -18.01
N ILE A 58 17.38 -4.32 -17.75
CA ILE A 58 16.42 -3.72 -18.70
C ILE A 58 16.37 -2.18 -18.63
N GLY A 59 17.12 -1.57 -17.71
CA GLY A 59 17.18 -0.13 -17.57
C GLY A 59 16.00 0.51 -16.84
N LEU A 60 15.35 -0.21 -15.91
CA LEU A 60 14.47 0.42 -14.93
C LEU A 60 15.28 1.36 -14.05
N LYS A 61 14.70 2.50 -13.69
CA LYS A 61 15.38 3.58 -12.96
C LYS A 61 14.54 4.05 -11.78
N ASN A 62 15.19 4.72 -10.83
CA ASN A 62 14.50 5.46 -9.79
C ASN A 62 13.50 6.45 -10.41
N GLY A 63 12.29 6.50 -9.87
CA GLY A 63 11.21 7.37 -10.33
C GLY A 63 10.29 6.74 -11.37
N ASP A 64 10.61 5.54 -11.87
CA ASP A 64 9.67 4.78 -12.69
C ASP A 64 8.47 4.35 -11.85
N GLN A 65 7.27 4.64 -12.33
CA GLN A 65 6.06 4.12 -11.72
C GLN A 65 5.52 2.94 -12.53
N VAL A 66 5.45 1.75 -11.93
CA VAL A 66 4.83 0.59 -12.57
C VAL A 66 3.32 0.81 -12.65
N LYS A 67 2.77 0.74 -13.86
CA LYS A 67 1.33 0.92 -14.12
C LYS A 67 0.66 -0.36 -14.58
N GLU A 68 1.36 -1.17 -15.38
CA GLU A 68 0.80 -2.42 -15.91
C GLU A 68 1.88 -3.50 -16.03
N ILE A 69 1.48 -4.76 -15.84
CA ILE A 69 2.29 -5.94 -16.11
C ILE A 69 1.43 -6.91 -16.90
N GLU A 70 1.88 -7.33 -18.08
CA GLU A 70 1.16 -8.28 -18.96
C GLU A 70 -0.30 -7.87 -19.20
N HIS A 71 -0.53 -6.60 -19.52
CA HIS A 71 -1.86 -5.99 -19.71
C HIS A 71 -2.77 -5.94 -18.47
N GLN A 72 -2.26 -6.36 -17.30
CA GLN A 72 -2.95 -6.25 -16.03
C GLN A 72 -2.52 -4.95 -15.34
N LYS A 73 -3.49 -4.15 -14.88
CA LYS A 73 -3.23 -2.93 -14.14
C LYS A 73 -2.67 -3.25 -12.76
N VAL A 74 -1.67 -2.48 -12.36
CA VAL A 74 -1.02 -2.57 -11.06
C VAL A 74 -1.32 -1.31 -10.27
N SER A 75 -1.93 -1.47 -9.11
CA SER A 75 -2.22 -0.36 -8.19
C SER A 75 -1.36 -0.43 -6.94
N GLN A 76 -1.03 -1.65 -6.50
CA GLN A 76 -0.28 -1.90 -5.27
C GLN A 76 0.96 -2.77 -5.53
N LEU A 77 1.88 -2.83 -4.57
CA LEU A 77 3.10 -3.63 -4.68
C LEU A 77 2.79 -5.13 -4.66
N GLU A 78 1.75 -5.51 -3.92
CA GLU A 78 1.24 -6.87 -3.81
C GLU A 78 0.78 -7.41 -5.16
N ASP A 79 0.12 -6.57 -5.98
CA ASP A 79 -0.30 -6.91 -7.34
C ASP A 79 0.91 -7.34 -8.20
N ILE A 80 2.02 -6.61 -8.09
CA ILE A 80 3.25 -6.91 -8.84
C ILE A 80 3.75 -8.31 -8.49
N SER A 81 3.89 -8.57 -7.19
CA SER A 81 4.39 -9.85 -6.68
C SER A 81 3.48 -11.02 -7.10
N LYS A 82 2.15 -10.80 -7.02
CA LYS A 82 1.14 -11.79 -7.41
C LYS A 82 1.21 -12.11 -8.91
N ILE A 83 1.20 -11.10 -9.77
CA ILE A 83 1.27 -11.27 -11.23
C ILE A 83 2.58 -11.97 -11.60
N ILE A 84 3.72 -11.55 -11.05
CA ILE A 84 5.01 -12.21 -11.35
C ILE A 84 5.01 -13.69 -10.94
N ALA A 85 4.40 -14.03 -9.80
CA ALA A 85 4.30 -15.41 -9.32
C ALA A 85 3.46 -16.29 -10.26
N GLU A 86 2.37 -15.76 -10.82
CA GLU A 86 1.51 -16.45 -11.79
C GLU A 86 2.27 -16.86 -13.07
N TYR A 87 3.17 -15.98 -13.54
CA TYR A 87 3.91 -16.21 -14.78
C TYR A 87 5.15 -17.10 -14.60
N LYS A 88 5.46 -17.56 -13.38
CA LYS A 88 6.47 -18.59 -13.04
C LYS A 88 7.81 -18.42 -13.77
N GLY A 89 8.33 -17.19 -13.87
CA GLY A 89 9.63 -16.90 -14.50
C GLY A 89 9.62 -16.79 -16.03
N LYS A 90 8.44 -16.78 -16.67
CA LYS A 90 8.29 -16.39 -18.08
C LYS A 90 8.60 -14.90 -18.26
N LYS A 91 8.99 -14.51 -19.47
CA LYS A 91 9.15 -13.10 -19.82
C LYS A 91 7.80 -12.40 -19.70
N VAL A 92 7.80 -11.25 -19.03
CA VAL A 92 6.63 -10.39 -18.84
C VAL A 92 6.91 -8.99 -19.38
N GLU A 93 5.92 -8.37 -20.01
CA GLU A 93 5.92 -6.96 -20.40
C GLU A 93 5.49 -6.10 -19.21
N VAL A 94 6.33 -5.15 -18.84
CA VAL A 94 6.08 -4.17 -17.79
C VAL A 94 5.97 -2.81 -18.42
N VAL A 95 4.87 -2.12 -18.15
CA VAL A 95 4.63 -0.75 -18.56
C VAL A 95 4.88 0.16 -17.37
N VAL A 96 5.84 1.08 -17.54
CA VAL A 96 6.16 2.09 -16.53
C VAL A 96 5.91 3.49 -17.06
N LEU A 97 5.51 4.39 -16.17
CA LEU A 97 5.42 5.81 -16.41
C LEU A 97 6.73 6.48 -15.96
N ARG A 98 7.44 7.12 -16.89
CA ARG A 98 8.68 7.87 -16.64
C ARG A 98 8.55 9.25 -17.31
N ASN A 99 8.65 10.34 -16.54
CA ASN A 99 8.53 11.71 -17.06
C ASN A 99 7.26 11.91 -17.91
N ASN A 100 6.11 11.48 -17.40
CA ASN A 100 4.82 11.56 -18.10
C ASN A 100 4.70 10.76 -19.41
N SER A 101 5.69 9.91 -19.73
CA SER A 101 5.70 9.05 -20.91
C SER A 101 5.68 7.58 -20.50
N TYR A 102 4.83 6.79 -21.16
CA TYR A 102 4.79 5.34 -20.97
C TYR A 102 5.96 4.67 -21.69
N ARG A 103 6.64 3.76 -20.99
CA ARG A 103 7.72 2.94 -21.53
C ARG A 103 7.42 1.48 -21.26
N LYS A 104 7.62 0.65 -22.28
CA LYS A 104 7.41 -0.80 -22.21
C LYS A 104 8.75 -1.49 -22.11
N PHE A 105 8.86 -2.44 -21.18
CA PHE A 105 10.05 -3.24 -20.99
C PHE A 105 9.67 -4.72 -20.89
N LYS A 106 10.42 -5.58 -21.58
CA LYS A 106 10.28 -7.03 -21.43
C LYS A 106 11.32 -7.53 -20.44
N ILE A 107 10.87 -8.00 -19.29
CA ILE A 107 11.70 -8.48 -18.19
C ILE A 107 11.46 -9.96 -17.95
N LYS A 108 12.53 -10.71 -17.68
CA LYS A 108 12.41 -12.10 -17.21
C LYS A 108 12.63 -12.11 -15.69
N PRO A 109 11.66 -12.55 -14.88
CA PRO A 109 11.86 -12.68 -13.44
C PRO A 109 12.98 -13.66 -13.12
N MET A 110 13.76 -13.32 -12.09
CA MET A 110 14.78 -14.21 -11.55
C MET A 110 14.14 -15.08 -10.47
N LYS A 111 14.46 -16.37 -10.51
CA LYS A 111 14.11 -17.30 -9.44
C LYS A 111 15.05 -17.09 -8.26
N VAL A 112 14.50 -16.85 -7.09
CA VAL A 112 15.21 -16.78 -5.82
C VAL A 112 14.61 -17.82 -4.88
N VAL A 113 15.46 -18.63 -4.29
CA VAL A 113 15.05 -19.63 -3.31
C VAL A 113 15.26 -19.00 -1.94
N ASP A 114 14.16 -18.77 -1.23
CA ASP A 114 14.19 -18.25 0.13
C ASP A 114 13.49 -19.26 1.04
N ASN A 115 14.19 -19.77 2.06
CA ASN A 115 13.69 -20.78 3.00
C ASN A 115 12.99 -22.00 2.36
N GLY A 116 13.52 -22.50 1.23
CA GLY A 116 12.95 -23.64 0.50
C GLY A 116 11.75 -23.31 -0.39
N GLN A 117 11.24 -22.07 -0.35
CA GLN A 117 10.21 -21.59 -1.26
C GLN A 117 10.83 -20.93 -2.50
N THR A 118 10.31 -21.29 -3.67
CA THR A 118 10.73 -20.68 -4.94
C THR A 118 9.92 -19.40 -5.15
N LEU A 119 10.59 -18.25 -5.01
CA LEU A 119 10.02 -16.93 -5.29
C LEU A 119 10.56 -16.38 -6.61
N TYR A 120 9.74 -15.64 -7.33
CA TYR A 120 10.14 -14.94 -8.55
C TYR A 120 10.18 -13.44 -8.27
N GLN A 121 11.31 -12.81 -8.55
CA GLN A 121 11.49 -11.38 -8.33
C GLN A 121 12.15 -10.68 -9.50
N LEU A 122 11.78 -9.41 -9.72
CA LEU A 122 12.38 -8.54 -10.72
C LEU A 122 13.65 -7.84 -10.18
N GLY A 123 13.77 -7.72 -8.86
CA GLY A 123 14.93 -7.15 -8.17
C GLY A 123 14.94 -5.62 -8.16
N PHE A 124 13.85 -5.01 -7.71
CA PHE A 124 13.79 -3.58 -7.39
C PHE A 124 13.13 -3.38 -6.03
N ILE A 125 13.37 -2.20 -5.46
CA ILE A 125 12.82 -1.76 -4.19
C ILE A 125 11.91 -0.56 -4.51
N CYS A 126 10.67 -0.61 -4.02
CA CYS A 126 9.72 0.50 -4.17
C CYS A 126 9.87 1.54 -3.05
N LYS A 127 9.44 2.77 -3.32
CA LYS A 127 9.32 3.81 -2.29
C LYS A 127 8.12 3.51 -1.39
N LEU A 128 8.27 3.74 -0.09
CA LEU A 128 7.14 3.81 0.82
C LEU A 128 6.58 5.23 0.83
N ASP A 129 5.26 5.35 0.73
CA ASP A 129 4.60 6.63 0.91
C ASP A 129 4.14 6.78 2.36
N ASN A 130 4.88 7.58 3.12
CA ASN A 130 4.65 7.81 4.55
C ASN A 130 3.61 8.91 4.84
N ASN A 131 2.86 9.39 3.84
CA ASN A 131 1.86 10.43 4.04
C ASN A 131 0.71 9.97 4.95
N LEU A 132 0.18 10.90 5.75
CA LEU A 132 -0.92 10.64 6.71
C LEU A 132 -2.18 10.10 6.03
N PHE A 133 -2.53 10.64 4.86
CA PHE A 133 -3.73 10.22 4.11
C PHE A 133 -3.61 8.81 3.51
N SER A 134 -2.42 8.41 3.04
CA SER A 134 -2.20 7.06 2.49
C SER A 134 -2.13 5.98 3.58
N LYS A 135 -1.89 6.36 4.83
CA LYS A 135 -1.96 5.46 5.99
C LYS A 135 -3.37 5.25 6.55
N LEU A 136 -4.28 6.17 6.25
CA LEU A 136 -5.65 6.18 6.78
C LEU A 136 -6.67 5.55 5.81
N VAL A 137 -6.30 5.34 4.54
CA VAL A 137 -7.15 4.83 3.44
C VAL A 137 -6.73 3.44 3.04
#